data_AF-A0A7V6JJ76-F1
#
_entry.id   AF-A0A7V6JJ76-F1
#
_cell.length_a   1.000
_cell.length_b   1.000
_cell.length_c   1.000
_cell.angle_alpha   90.00
_cell.angle_beta   90.00
_cell.angle_gamma   90.00
#
_symmetry.space_group_name_H-M   'P 1'
#
loop_
_entity.id
_entity.type
_entity.pdbx_description
1 polymer ?
#
loop_
_entity_poly.entity_id
_entity_poly.type
_entity_poly.pdbx_seq_one_letter_code
_entity_poly.pdbx_strand_id
1 'polypeptide(L)'
;MAESYNRKTSLSVTDDMIKEALKSGLSSIKASENLINLTLEKCQTEIIKDSQKKKSKNFITMTYKLGVPLAAGALVLLLIFMMPGVYNLKKASSAMPKEAASAAYDTGFDNSISEAAPEAPAQAPNYNAEISITSGYGASTYSTDEQDAENKDDAGPLQGEDELFASGAQFARESDFAPQDANEFSVFLGDRFISLDDRGTDDYLVSVLNSVLGNPDSESVRVLDESSDTFEGMTVKTLEYDGITVIISGMRTFSISSMEITHNKYSTYRGISVGMPVNDLKAKYENITMALDGRTDPDNCVYVIEESVYFIRFEVKEGIITSIKYYSEKG
;
A
#
# COMPACT_ATOMS: atom_id res chain seq x y z
N MET A 1 29.07 40.61 65.08
CA MET A 1 30.26 39.77 64.83
C MET A 1 29.81 38.67 63.89
N ALA A 2 30.36 38.63 62.68
CA ALA A 2 29.93 37.74 61.61
C ALA A 2 30.96 36.60 61.45
N GLU A 3 30.52 35.36 61.60
CA GLU A 3 31.32 34.17 61.28
C GLU A 3 30.98 33.72 59.86
N SER A 4 31.99 33.71 58.99
CA SER A 4 31.88 33.32 57.59
C SER A 4 32.08 31.81 57.42
N TYR A 5 31.05 31.12 56.92
CA TYR A 5 31.14 29.72 56.48
C TYR A 5 32.00 29.61 55.21
N ASN A 6 33.10 28.87 55.31
CA ASN A 6 34.00 28.57 54.20
C ASN A 6 33.45 27.39 53.37
N ARG A 7 33.34 27.61 52.06
CA ARG A 7 32.76 26.71 51.05
C ARG A 7 33.90 26.13 50.21
N LYS A 8 33.75 24.87 49.79
CA LYS A 8 34.40 24.16 48.66
C LYS A 8 35.55 23.21 49.03
N THR A 9 35.20 21.93 49.18
CA THR A 9 36.07 20.80 48.84
C THR A 9 35.62 20.30 47.47
N SER A 10 36.22 20.81 46.40
CA SER A 10 36.02 20.27 45.05
C SER A 10 36.87 19.01 44.92
N LEU A 11 36.22 17.84 44.96
CA LEU A 11 36.77 16.57 44.48
C LEU A 11 37.10 16.72 43.00
N SER A 12 38.35 17.04 42.68
CA SER A 12 38.85 16.99 41.32
C SER A 12 38.96 15.52 40.91
N VAL A 13 38.02 15.07 40.08
CA VAL A 13 38.13 13.80 39.38
C VAL A 13 39.39 13.87 38.52
N THR A 14 40.37 13.04 38.81
CA THR A 14 41.61 12.96 38.03
C THR A 14 41.38 12.07 36.81
N ASP A 15 42.02 12.40 35.69
CA ASP A 15 41.91 11.64 34.43
C ASP A 15 42.27 10.15 34.62
N ASP A 16 43.12 9.84 35.59
CA ASP A 16 43.48 8.46 35.92
C ASP A 16 42.28 7.64 36.42
N MET A 17 41.37 8.24 37.18
CA MET A 17 40.13 7.57 37.63
C MET A 17 39.19 7.29 36.45
N ILE A 18 39.12 8.21 35.48
CA ILE A 18 38.31 8.04 34.27
C ILE A 18 38.90 6.93 33.40
N LYS A 19 40.23 6.89 33.27
CA LYS A 19 40.94 5.90 32.46
C LYS A 19 40.84 4.49 33.04
N GLU A 20 40.91 4.34 34.36
CA GLU A 20 40.68 3.04 35.02
C GLU A 20 39.23 2.57 34.89
N ALA A 21 38.25 3.48 35.07
CA ALA A 21 36.83 3.14 34.92
C ALA A 21 36.51 2.65 33.49
N LEU A 22 37.05 3.30 32.46
CA LEU A 22 36.86 2.90 31.07
C LEU A 22 37.56 1.57 30.74
N LYS A 23 38.78 1.36 31.26
CA LYS A 23 39.51 0.10 31.06
C LYS A 23 38.81 -1.08 31.75
N SER A 24 38.26 -0.85 32.95
CA SER A 24 37.49 -1.84 33.69
C SER A 24 36.19 -2.20 32.94
N GLY A 25 35.42 -1.21 32.48
CA GLY A 25 34.18 -1.43 31.74
C GLY A 25 34.37 -2.15 30.41
N LEU A 26 35.46 -1.88 29.68
CA LEU A 26 35.76 -2.57 28.42
C LEU A 26 36.26 -4.00 28.63
N SER A 27 36.98 -4.26 29.73
CA SER A 27 37.44 -5.62 30.04
C SER A 27 36.34 -6.56 30.52
N SER A 28 35.21 -6.04 31.02
CA SER A 28 34.04 -6.84 31.41
C SER A 28 33.11 -7.17 30.23
N ILE A 29 33.24 -6.49 29.10
CA ILE A 29 32.55 -6.86 27.84
C ILE A 29 33.40 -7.93 27.16
N LYS A 30 33.54 -9.08 27.82
CA LYS A 30 33.95 -10.30 27.14
C LYS A 30 32.75 -10.70 26.30
N ALA A 31 32.69 -10.20 25.06
CA ALA A 31 31.74 -10.69 24.07
C ALA A 31 31.82 -12.22 24.13
N SER A 32 30.75 -12.84 24.63
CA SER A 32 30.71 -14.27 24.94
C SER A 32 31.35 -15.02 23.78
N GLU A 33 32.45 -15.74 24.04
CA GLU A 33 33.16 -16.51 23.00
C GLU A 33 32.17 -17.47 22.30
N ASN A 34 31.09 -17.87 23.00
CA ASN A 34 29.95 -18.58 22.43
C ASN A 34 29.17 -17.78 21.37
N LEU A 35 28.95 -16.47 21.54
CA LEU A 35 28.28 -15.65 20.53
C LEU A 35 29.13 -15.49 19.28
N ILE A 36 30.45 -15.31 19.44
CA ILE A 36 31.39 -15.22 18.32
C ILE A 36 31.42 -16.55 17.56
N ASN A 37 31.51 -17.68 18.27
CA ASN A 37 31.47 -19.01 17.66
C ASN A 37 30.13 -19.28 16.97
N LEU A 38 29.01 -18.91 17.58
CA LEU A 38 27.67 -19.09 17.01
C LEU A 38 27.46 -18.24 15.75
N THR A 39 28.04 -17.03 15.71
CA THR A 39 27.97 -16.16 14.53
C THR A 39 28.87 -16.70 13.41
N LEU A 40 30.07 -17.20 13.73
CA LEU A 40 30.96 -17.83 12.76
C LEU A 40 30.38 -19.13 12.18
N GLU A 41 29.76 -19.96 13.02
CA GLU A 41 29.11 -21.20 12.58
C GLU A 41 27.93 -20.93 11.65
N LYS A 42 27.13 -19.89 11.96
CA LYS A 42 26.01 -19.45 11.13
C LYS A 42 26.46 -18.92 9.76
N CYS A 43 27.54 -18.12 9.72
CA CYS A 43 28.13 -17.66 8.46
C CYS A 43 28.69 -18.81 7.62
N GLN A 44 29.38 -19.80 8.23
CA GLN A 44 29.88 -20.95 7.49
C GLN A 44 28.76 -21.83 6.92
N THR A 45 27.69 -22.04 7.69
CA THR A 45 26.55 -22.83 7.20
C THR A 45 25.81 -22.14 6.05
N GLU A 46 25.73 -20.80 6.04
CA GLU A 46 25.12 -20.05 4.94
C GLU A 46 25.95 -20.13 3.65
N ILE A 47 27.28 -19.99 3.74
CA ILE A 47 28.19 -20.13 2.59
C ILE A 47 28.15 -21.55 2.00
N ILE A 48 28.13 -22.59 2.83
CA ILE A 48 28.06 -23.99 2.35
C ILE A 48 26.70 -24.29 1.71
N LYS A 49 25.60 -23.80 2.30
CA LYS A 49 24.24 -23.98 1.78
C LYS A 49 24.05 -23.30 0.42
N ASP A 50 24.66 -22.14 0.20
CA ASP A 50 24.65 -21.47 -1.09
C ASP A 50 25.56 -22.14 -2.14
N SER A 51 26.66 -22.78 -1.70
CA SER A 51 27.54 -23.53 -2.60
C SER A 51 26.91 -24.84 -3.11
N GLN A 52 26.01 -25.47 -2.34
CA GLN A 52 25.29 -26.68 -2.76
C GLN A 52 24.06 -26.39 -3.61
N LYS A 53 23.42 -25.22 -3.48
CA LYS A 53 22.31 -24.82 -4.36
C LYS A 53 22.74 -24.45 -5.79
N LYS A 54 24.05 -24.25 -6.06
CA LYS A 54 24.57 -23.93 -7.40
C LYS A 54 25.00 -25.14 -8.24
N LYS A 55 24.73 -26.39 -7.82
CA LYS A 55 25.05 -27.61 -8.61
C LYS A 55 23.89 -28.61 -8.73
N SER A 56 22.72 -28.15 -9.20
CA SER A 56 21.80 -29.00 -9.98
C SER A 56 20.68 -28.16 -10.58
N LYS A 57 20.88 -27.69 -11.81
CA LYS A 57 19.84 -27.41 -12.83
C LYS A 57 20.47 -26.86 -14.12
N ASN A 58 21.43 -27.62 -14.65
CA ASN A 58 21.72 -27.59 -16.08
C ASN A 58 21.06 -28.82 -16.69
N PHE A 59 19.76 -28.78 -16.98
CA PHE A 59 19.10 -29.56 -18.02
C PHE A 59 17.73 -28.94 -18.30
N ILE A 60 17.39 -28.84 -19.59
CA ILE A 60 16.16 -28.30 -20.19
C ILE A 60 16.18 -26.79 -20.50
N THR A 61 17.04 -26.42 -21.46
CA THR A 61 16.75 -25.37 -22.44
C THR A 61 16.76 -26.00 -23.84
N MET A 62 15.71 -26.74 -24.22
CA MET A 62 15.48 -27.11 -25.62
C MET A 62 14.05 -27.66 -25.85
N THR A 63 13.04 -26.80 -26.07
CA THR A 63 11.82 -27.04 -26.90
C THR A 63 10.78 -25.92 -26.77
N TYR A 64 11.08 -24.72 -27.30
CA TYR A 64 10.03 -23.71 -27.59
C TYR A 64 10.16 -23.17 -29.02
N LYS A 65 10.20 -24.09 -30.01
CA LYS A 65 10.06 -23.75 -31.44
C LYS A 65 8.97 -24.55 -32.16
N LEU A 66 7.95 -25.04 -31.45
CA LEU A 66 6.79 -25.74 -32.03
C LEU A 66 5.43 -25.34 -31.43
N GLY A 67 5.33 -24.22 -30.71
CA GLY A 67 4.07 -23.78 -30.06
C GLY A 67 3.24 -22.75 -30.84
N VAL A 68 3.80 -22.13 -31.88
CA VAL A 68 3.12 -21.04 -32.62
C VAL A 68 2.22 -21.52 -33.79
N PRO A 69 2.41 -22.67 -34.47
CA PRO A 69 1.51 -23.03 -35.57
C PRO A 69 0.16 -23.62 -35.10
N LEU A 70 0.02 -24.01 -33.82
CA LEU A 70 -1.21 -24.66 -33.34
C LEU A 70 -2.34 -23.66 -33.02
N ALA A 71 -2.00 -22.46 -32.57
CA ALA A 71 -2.99 -21.40 -32.29
C ALA A 71 -3.54 -20.75 -33.58
N ALA A 72 -2.71 -20.58 -34.61
CA ALA A 72 -3.15 -20.05 -35.90
C ALA A 72 -4.07 -21.04 -36.66
N GLY A 73 -3.84 -22.35 -36.52
CA GLY A 73 -4.69 -23.37 -37.15
C GLY A 73 -6.11 -23.44 -36.55
N ALA A 74 -6.25 -23.24 -35.24
CA ALA A 74 -7.56 -23.23 -34.59
C ALA A 74 -8.41 -22.00 -35.00
N LEU A 75 -7.77 -20.85 -35.22
CA LEU A 75 -8.46 -19.61 -35.62
C LEU A 75 -9.01 -19.69 -37.06
N VAL A 76 -8.28 -20.34 -37.97
CA VAL A 76 -8.75 -20.56 -39.36
C VAL A 76 -9.94 -21.54 -39.40
N LEU A 77 -9.95 -22.59 -38.58
CA LEU A 77 -11.09 -23.53 -38.50
C LEU A 77 -12.36 -22.87 -37.93
N LEU A 78 -12.21 -21.97 -36.96
CA LEU A 78 -13.34 -21.23 -36.36
C LEU A 78 -13.94 -20.21 -37.35
N LEU A 79 -13.10 -19.60 -38.20
CA LEU A 79 -13.55 -18.71 -39.29
C LEU A 79 -14.34 -19.44 -40.38
N ILE A 80 -14.00 -20.70 -40.70
CA ILE A 80 -14.74 -21.49 -41.69
C ILE A 80 -16.13 -21.91 -41.17
N PHE A 81 -16.27 -22.17 -39.86
CA PHE A 81 -17.56 -22.52 -39.26
C PHE A 81 -18.50 -21.34 -39.03
N MET A 82 -17.97 -20.12 -38.92
CA MET A 82 -18.74 -18.90 -38.63
C MET A 82 -19.27 -18.19 -39.89
N MET A 83 -18.97 -18.67 -41.10
CA MET A 83 -19.56 -18.10 -42.33
C MET A 83 -21.02 -18.59 -42.53
N PRO A 84 -22.03 -17.71 -42.43
CA PRO A 84 -23.42 -18.08 -42.69
C PRO A 84 -23.60 -18.24 -44.20
N GLY A 85 -23.90 -19.46 -44.67
CA GLY A 85 -24.36 -19.65 -46.05
C GLY A 85 -23.92 -20.90 -46.81
N VAL A 86 -23.09 -21.79 -46.23
CA VAL A 86 -22.49 -22.91 -47.01
C VAL A 86 -23.15 -24.28 -46.78
N TYR A 87 -24.09 -24.41 -45.83
CA TYR A 87 -24.85 -25.66 -45.64
C TYR A 87 -26.27 -25.56 -46.20
N ASN A 88 -26.38 -25.51 -47.52
CA ASN A 88 -27.64 -25.80 -48.22
C ASN A 88 -27.37 -26.81 -49.34
N LEU A 89 -27.05 -28.05 -48.94
CA LEU A 89 -27.09 -29.19 -49.86
C LEU A 89 -28.36 -30.00 -49.63
N LYS A 90 -29.27 -29.80 -50.58
CA LYS A 90 -30.59 -30.41 -50.75
C LYS A 90 -30.57 -31.94 -50.57
N LYS A 91 -31.53 -32.45 -49.79
CA LYS A 91 -32.23 -33.70 -50.13
C LYS A 91 -33.73 -33.46 -50.00
N ALA A 92 -34.38 -33.42 -51.15
CA ALA A 92 -35.83 -33.46 -51.30
C ALA A 92 -36.28 -34.91 -51.57
N SER A 93 -37.58 -35.14 -51.43
CA SER A 93 -38.37 -36.36 -51.73
C SER A 93 -38.53 -37.31 -50.53
N SER A 94 -39.72 -37.77 -50.14
CA SER A 94 -41.08 -37.63 -50.68
C SER A 94 -42.11 -38.16 -49.66
N ALA A 95 -43.36 -37.70 -49.84
CA ALA A 95 -44.61 -38.41 -49.62
C ALA A 95 -45.14 -38.65 -48.19
N MET A 96 -46.23 -37.94 -47.91
CA MET A 96 -47.37 -38.29 -47.04
C MET A 96 -48.06 -39.60 -47.51
N PRO A 97 -48.84 -40.31 -46.66
CA PRO A 97 -50.22 -39.89 -46.34
C PRO A 97 -50.74 -40.23 -44.93
N LYS A 98 -51.92 -39.64 -44.65
CA LYS A 98 -52.87 -39.80 -43.52
C LYS A 98 -53.12 -41.26 -43.10
N GLU A 99 -53.38 -41.51 -41.82
CA GLU A 99 -54.71 -41.91 -41.29
C GLU A 99 -54.74 -42.07 -39.76
N ALA A 100 -55.95 -42.13 -39.22
CA ALA A 100 -56.37 -41.99 -37.83
C ALA A 100 -56.22 -43.25 -36.95
N ALA A 101 -56.21 -43.06 -35.62
CA ALA A 101 -57.14 -43.67 -34.65
C ALA A 101 -56.60 -43.72 -33.19
N SER A 102 -57.43 -43.23 -32.27
CA SER A 102 -57.72 -43.65 -30.88
C SER A 102 -56.67 -44.29 -29.94
N ALA A 103 -56.53 -43.68 -28.75
CA ALA A 103 -56.66 -44.27 -27.39
C ALA A 103 -55.98 -43.30 -26.39
N ALA A 104 -56.67 -42.60 -25.48
CA ALA A 104 -57.33 -43.05 -24.24
C ALA A 104 -56.38 -43.53 -23.13
N TYR A 105 -55.74 -42.59 -22.41
CA TYR A 105 -55.28 -42.69 -21.00
C TYR A 105 -55.17 -41.22 -20.53
N ASP A 106 -56.05 -40.66 -19.71
CA ASP A 106 -56.26 -40.87 -18.28
C ASP A 106 -54.96 -40.88 -17.46
N THR A 107 -54.66 -39.76 -16.84
CA THR A 107 -54.20 -39.63 -15.44
C THR A 107 -54.10 -38.15 -15.11
N GLY A 108 -54.98 -37.70 -14.23
CA GLY A 108 -54.89 -36.39 -13.61
C GLY A 108 -53.69 -36.31 -12.67
N PHE A 109 -53.08 -35.14 -12.60
CA PHE A 109 -52.49 -34.62 -11.38
C PHE A 109 -52.52 -33.10 -11.45
N ASP A 110 -53.49 -32.52 -10.73
CA ASP A 110 -53.49 -31.13 -10.33
C ASP A 110 -52.23 -30.86 -9.51
N ASN A 111 -51.45 -29.85 -9.92
CA ASN A 111 -50.59 -29.12 -9.02
C ASN A 111 -50.55 -27.66 -9.49
N SER A 112 -51.56 -26.91 -9.05
CA SER A 112 -51.56 -25.45 -9.07
C SER A 112 -50.62 -24.96 -7.97
N ILE A 113 -49.36 -24.74 -8.32
CA ILE A 113 -48.46 -23.90 -7.53
C ILE A 113 -48.48 -22.53 -8.19
N SER A 114 -49.16 -21.59 -7.54
CA SER A 114 -49.04 -20.16 -7.83
C SER A 114 -47.62 -19.74 -7.46
N GLU A 115 -46.75 -19.62 -8.45
CA GLU A 115 -45.42 -19.05 -8.30
C GLU A 115 -45.55 -17.53 -8.34
N ALA A 116 -45.54 -16.93 -7.15
CA ALA A 116 -45.54 -15.49 -6.97
C ALA A 116 -44.26 -14.89 -7.55
N ALA A 117 -44.43 -13.80 -8.30
CA ALA A 117 -43.36 -12.99 -8.85
C ALA A 117 -42.38 -12.54 -7.75
N PRO A 118 -41.05 -12.55 -7.99
CA PRO A 118 -40.10 -12.01 -7.03
C PRO A 118 -40.27 -10.50 -6.93
N GLU A 119 -40.53 -10.02 -5.70
CA GLU A 119 -40.43 -8.61 -5.34
C GLU A 119 -39.04 -8.09 -5.65
N ALA A 120 -38.99 -6.91 -6.28
CA ALA A 120 -37.76 -6.20 -6.57
C ALA A 120 -36.99 -5.90 -5.27
N PRO A 121 -35.65 -6.04 -5.27
CA PRO A 121 -34.85 -5.74 -4.09
C PRO A 121 -34.98 -4.26 -3.71
N ALA A 122 -35.17 -4.03 -2.40
CA ALA A 122 -35.26 -2.72 -1.80
C ALA A 122 -34.05 -1.86 -2.16
N GLN A 123 -34.32 -0.60 -2.50
CA GLN A 123 -33.30 0.42 -2.76
C GLN A 123 -32.39 0.57 -1.55
N ALA A 124 -31.07 0.57 -1.79
CA ALA A 124 -30.06 0.85 -0.78
C ALA A 124 -30.26 2.26 -0.18
N PRO A 125 -29.98 2.46 1.13
CA PRO A 125 -30.11 3.76 1.78
C PRO A 125 -29.17 4.79 1.13
N ASN A 126 -29.78 5.88 0.66
CA ASN A 126 -29.12 7.06 0.13
C ASN A 126 -28.51 7.87 1.28
N TYR A 127 -27.20 7.75 1.48
CA TYR A 127 -26.42 8.56 2.43
C TYR A 127 -25.94 9.86 1.76
N ASN A 128 -26.87 10.72 1.37
CA ASN A 128 -26.59 12.13 1.12
C ASN A 128 -27.42 12.95 2.10
N ALA A 129 -27.02 12.94 3.37
CA ALA A 129 -27.45 13.94 4.32
C ALA A 129 -26.51 15.14 4.21
N GLU A 130 -27.05 16.25 3.71
CA GLU A 130 -26.44 17.57 3.68
C GLU A 130 -25.88 17.95 5.06
N ILE A 131 -24.56 17.89 5.21
CA ILE A 131 -23.88 18.61 6.29
C ILE A 131 -23.53 19.99 5.72
N SER A 132 -24.44 20.94 5.91
CA SER A 132 -24.12 22.37 5.78
C SER A 132 -23.19 22.78 6.93
N ILE A 133 -21.88 22.69 6.71
CA ILE A 133 -20.88 23.25 7.63
C ILE A 133 -20.71 24.72 7.29
N THR A 134 -21.28 25.58 8.13
CA THR A 134 -21.02 27.02 8.11
C THR A 134 -19.57 27.26 8.54
N SER A 135 -18.68 27.58 7.59
CA SER A 135 -17.30 27.93 7.92
C SER A 135 -17.25 29.37 8.45
N GLY A 136 -17.31 29.51 9.77
CA GLY A 136 -16.96 30.74 10.44
C GLY A 136 -15.45 30.96 10.36
N TYR A 137 -15.01 31.82 9.44
CA TYR A 137 -13.66 32.40 9.45
C TYR A 137 -13.50 33.25 10.72
N GLY A 138 -12.90 32.66 11.76
CA GLY A 138 -12.39 33.39 12.91
C GLY A 138 -11.07 34.06 12.54
N ALA A 139 -11.12 35.35 12.24
CA ALA A 139 -9.96 36.20 12.10
C ALA A 139 -9.20 36.27 13.44
N SER A 140 -8.02 35.65 13.52
CA SER A 140 -7.08 35.90 14.61
C SER A 140 -6.16 37.05 14.22
N THR A 141 -6.43 38.23 14.77
CA THR A 141 -5.51 39.37 14.71
C THR A 141 -4.36 39.12 15.68
N TYR A 142 -3.18 38.84 15.15
CA TYR A 142 -1.93 38.99 15.90
C TYR A 142 -1.62 40.48 16.00
N SER A 143 -1.84 41.03 17.19
CA SER A 143 -1.35 42.34 17.62
C SER A 143 0.14 42.22 17.96
N THR A 144 0.99 42.77 17.09
CA THR A 144 2.39 43.06 17.38
C THR A 144 2.45 44.46 17.99
N ASP A 145 2.69 44.53 19.29
CA ASP A 145 3.11 45.76 19.96
C ASP A 145 4.57 46.04 19.58
N GLU A 146 4.77 46.94 18.61
CA GLU A 146 6.04 47.64 18.40
C GLU A 146 6.14 48.79 19.41
N GLN A 147 7.15 48.74 20.26
CA GLN A 147 7.55 49.88 21.08
C GLN A 147 8.58 50.73 20.34
N ASP A 148 8.27 52.01 20.33
CA ASP A 148 9.00 53.14 19.80
C ASP A 148 10.44 53.26 20.31
N ALA A 149 11.36 53.57 19.38
CA ALA A 149 12.58 54.29 19.68
C ALA A 149 12.83 55.33 18.58
N GLU A 150 12.17 56.47 18.78
CA GLU A 150 12.58 57.84 18.50
C GLU A 150 13.94 58.02 17.80
N ASN A 151 13.92 58.45 16.52
CA ASN A 151 14.96 59.34 16.03
C ASN A 151 14.39 60.31 14.99
N LYS A 152 14.66 61.58 15.27
CA LYS A 152 14.11 62.77 14.64
C LYS A 152 15.09 63.34 13.61
N ASP A 153 14.49 64.06 12.67
CA ASP A 153 15.07 65.12 11.83
C ASP A 153 15.95 64.67 10.64
N ASP A 154 15.40 64.70 9.43
CA ASP A 154 15.74 65.79 8.49
C ASP A 154 14.73 65.89 7.33
N ALA A 155 14.53 67.11 6.86
CA ALA A 155 13.49 67.55 5.95
C ALA A 155 13.85 67.34 4.47
N GLY A 156 12.82 67.10 3.64
CA GLY A 156 12.92 67.27 2.19
C GLY A 156 11.64 66.85 1.45
N PRO A 157 10.88 67.79 0.85
CA PRO A 157 9.67 67.46 0.10
C PRO A 157 9.98 67.34 -1.39
N LEU A 158 9.70 66.19 -2.00
CA LEU A 158 9.54 66.10 -3.45
C LEU A 158 8.36 65.21 -3.83
N GLN A 159 7.46 65.85 -4.58
CA GLN A 159 6.31 65.31 -5.30
C GLN A 159 6.75 64.39 -6.44
N GLY A 160 5.89 63.44 -6.80
CA GLY A 160 6.01 62.54 -7.96
C GLY A 160 5.25 61.25 -7.66
N GLU A 161 3.93 61.24 -7.81
CA GLU A 161 3.24 60.75 -9.01
C GLU A 161 3.37 59.23 -9.20
N ASP A 162 2.26 58.55 -8.88
CA ASP A 162 1.64 57.45 -9.63
C ASP A 162 2.57 56.42 -10.29
N GLU A 163 2.71 55.24 -9.70
CA GLU A 163 2.63 53.98 -10.47
C GLU A 163 1.92 52.88 -9.66
N LEU A 164 0.70 52.56 -10.11
CA LEU A 164 0.01 51.32 -9.82
C LEU A 164 0.85 50.13 -10.32
N PHE A 165 1.49 49.39 -9.41
CA PHE A 165 1.89 48.01 -9.67
C PHE A 165 0.91 47.05 -8.98
N ALA A 166 -0.24 46.89 -9.63
CA ALA A 166 -1.07 45.71 -9.46
C ALA A 166 -0.42 44.55 -10.22
N SER A 167 0.35 43.72 -9.52
CA SER A 167 0.63 42.36 -9.99
C SER A 167 0.85 41.40 -8.81
N GLY A 168 -0.16 41.34 -7.93
CA GLY A 168 -0.41 40.15 -7.13
C GLY A 168 -0.97 39.04 -8.02
N ALA A 169 -0.17 38.55 -8.97
CA ALA A 169 -0.48 37.33 -9.68
C ALA A 169 -0.28 36.18 -8.68
N GLN A 170 -1.38 35.85 -7.99
CA GLN A 170 -1.56 34.57 -7.32
C GLN A 170 -1.26 33.49 -8.34
N PHE A 171 -0.06 32.90 -8.25
CA PHE A 171 0.21 31.59 -8.81
C PHE A 171 -0.51 30.55 -7.95
N ALA A 172 -1.85 30.60 -7.95
CA ALA A 172 -2.67 29.44 -7.66
C ALA A 172 -2.46 28.51 -8.85
N ARG A 173 -1.38 27.75 -8.80
CA ARG A 173 -1.13 26.64 -9.70
C ARG A 173 -2.22 25.64 -9.34
N GLU A 174 -3.33 25.66 -10.07
CA GLU A 174 -4.32 24.59 -10.08
C GLU A 174 -3.53 23.29 -10.20
N SER A 175 -3.49 22.53 -9.11
CA SER A 175 -2.90 21.21 -9.12
C SER A 175 -3.82 20.35 -9.97
N ASP A 176 -3.37 20.00 -11.18
CA ASP A 176 -4.07 19.12 -12.16
C ASP A 176 -4.36 17.69 -11.64
N PHE A 177 -4.28 17.45 -10.34
CA PHE A 177 -4.62 16.18 -9.73
C PHE A 177 -6.08 16.21 -9.30
N ALA A 178 -6.95 15.67 -10.16
CA ALA A 178 -8.32 15.36 -9.79
C ALA A 178 -8.30 14.52 -8.49
N PRO A 179 -9.26 14.72 -7.57
CA PRO A 179 -9.35 13.93 -6.36
C PRO A 179 -9.45 12.45 -6.74
N GLN A 180 -8.51 11.63 -6.27
CA GLN A 180 -8.60 10.18 -6.41
C GLN A 180 -9.62 9.66 -5.41
N ASP A 181 -10.57 8.87 -5.90
CA ASP A 181 -11.44 8.09 -5.02
C ASP A 181 -10.63 6.96 -4.38
N ALA A 182 -10.91 6.66 -3.11
CA ALA A 182 -10.30 5.53 -2.43
C ALA A 182 -10.67 4.20 -3.11
N ASN A 183 -9.75 3.25 -3.06
CA ASN A 183 -9.90 1.94 -3.68
C ASN A 183 -9.39 0.82 -2.76
N GLU A 184 -9.40 -0.42 -3.24
CA GLU A 184 -9.00 -1.61 -2.48
C GLU A 184 -7.56 -1.52 -1.93
N PHE A 185 -6.68 -0.76 -2.59
CA PHE A 185 -5.28 -0.55 -2.23
C PHE A 185 -5.04 0.73 -1.43
N SER A 186 -6.10 1.28 -0.84
CA SER A 186 -6.06 2.42 0.08
C SER A 186 -6.09 1.98 1.54
N VAL A 187 -5.35 2.70 2.38
CA VAL A 187 -5.26 2.53 3.83
C VAL A 187 -5.86 3.75 4.51
N PHE A 188 -6.80 3.52 5.41
CA PHE A 188 -7.56 4.56 6.11
C PHE A 188 -7.04 4.82 7.52
N LEU A 189 -7.08 6.08 7.93
CA LEU A 189 -6.92 6.55 9.31
C LEU A 189 -8.07 7.54 9.60
N GLY A 190 -9.18 7.00 10.10
CA GLY A 190 -10.43 7.75 10.24
C GLY A 190 -11.09 7.99 8.88
N ASP A 191 -11.31 9.25 8.53
CA ASP A 191 -11.89 9.72 7.27
C ASP A 191 -10.85 10.03 6.18
N ARG A 192 -9.57 9.97 6.52
CA ARG A 192 -8.44 10.21 5.61
C ARG A 192 -7.82 8.89 5.16
N PHE A 193 -7.21 8.88 3.98
CA PHE A 193 -6.54 7.70 3.44
C PHE A 193 -5.30 8.05 2.62
N ILE A 194 -4.44 7.05 2.45
CA ILE A 194 -3.33 7.03 1.49
C ILE A 194 -3.48 5.81 0.59
N SER A 195 -2.97 5.85 -0.64
CA SER A 195 -3.14 4.78 -1.63
C SER A 195 -1.81 4.35 -2.23
N LEU A 196 -1.69 3.07 -2.61
CA LEU A 196 -0.57 2.62 -3.45
C LEU A 196 -0.49 3.37 -4.79
N ASP A 197 -1.59 3.97 -5.25
CA ASP A 197 -1.65 4.75 -6.48
C ASP A 197 -1.14 6.20 -6.33
N ASP A 198 -0.85 6.62 -5.10
CA ASP A 198 -0.30 7.95 -4.84
C ASP A 198 1.09 8.08 -5.46
N ARG A 199 1.23 9.09 -6.31
CA ARG A 199 2.46 9.38 -7.07
C ARG A 199 2.64 10.87 -7.27
N GLY A 200 3.89 11.31 -7.32
CA GLY A 200 4.20 12.72 -7.54
C GLY A 200 5.68 13.05 -7.35
N THR A 201 5.96 14.33 -7.10
CA THR A 201 7.26 14.74 -6.60
C THR A 201 7.44 14.27 -5.16
N ASP A 202 8.69 14.24 -4.69
CA ASP A 202 9.01 13.91 -3.31
C ASP A 202 8.24 14.79 -2.31
N ASP A 203 8.32 16.12 -2.49
CA ASP A 203 7.62 17.09 -1.63
C ASP A 203 6.09 16.89 -1.62
N TYR A 204 5.51 16.55 -2.77
CA TYR A 204 4.07 16.29 -2.87
C TYR A 204 3.68 15.04 -2.07
N LEU A 205 4.38 13.92 -2.26
CA LEU A 205 4.08 12.69 -1.53
C LEU A 205 4.29 12.86 -0.03
N VAL A 206 5.38 13.51 0.39
CA VAL A 206 5.61 13.81 1.81
C VAL A 206 4.50 14.69 2.37
N SER A 207 4.02 15.67 1.61
CA SER A 207 2.87 16.49 2.02
C SER A 207 1.58 15.67 2.17
N VAL A 208 1.28 14.77 1.22
CA VAL A 208 0.12 13.87 1.30
C VAL A 208 0.22 12.98 2.54
N LEU A 209 1.36 12.31 2.74
CA LEU A 209 1.59 11.45 3.90
C LEU A 209 1.47 12.23 5.21
N ASN A 210 2.07 13.41 5.31
CA ASN A 210 1.98 14.26 6.51
C ASN A 210 0.55 14.72 6.79
N SER A 211 -0.24 15.00 5.75
CA SER A 211 -1.64 15.42 5.91
C SER A 211 -2.55 14.32 6.48
N VAL A 212 -2.16 13.05 6.31
CA VAL A 212 -2.93 11.88 6.78
C VAL A 212 -2.34 11.33 8.08
N LEU A 213 -1.04 10.99 8.06
CA LEU A 213 -0.34 10.26 9.11
C LEU A 213 0.36 11.18 10.14
N GLY A 214 0.51 12.47 9.84
CA GLY A 214 1.35 13.37 10.63
C GLY A 214 2.83 13.21 10.29
N ASN A 215 3.73 13.70 11.16
CA ASN A 215 5.17 13.54 10.93
C ASN A 215 5.61 12.09 11.20
N PRO A 216 6.57 11.55 10.43
CA PRO A 216 7.15 10.24 10.71
C PRO A 216 7.96 10.25 12.01
N ASP A 217 7.94 9.13 12.72
CA ASP A 217 8.80 8.86 13.87
C ASP A 217 10.25 8.66 13.44
N SER A 218 10.46 8.07 12.25
CA SER A 218 11.78 7.89 11.66
C SER A 218 11.74 7.94 10.13
N GLU A 219 12.83 8.40 9.52
CA GLU A 219 13.03 8.38 8.07
C GLU A 219 14.41 7.81 7.76
N SER A 220 14.47 6.91 6.77
CA SER A 220 15.72 6.47 6.17
C SER A 220 15.67 6.59 4.65
N VAL A 221 16.75 7.09 4.06
CA VAL A 221 16.88 7.31 2.62
C VAL A 221 18.05 6.50 2.09
N ARG A 222 17.81 5.73 1.03
CA ARG A 222 18.83 4.97 0.32
C ARG A 222 18.76 5.26 -1.16
N VAL A 223 19.89 5.62 -1.76
CA VAL A 223 20.04 5.64 -3.22
C VAL A 223 20.65 4.31 -3.63
N LEU A 224 20.02 3.63 -4.57
CA LEU A 224 20.51 2.39 -5.14
C LEU A 224 21.71 2.69 -6.04
N ASP A 225 22.80 1.95 -5.83
CA ASP A 225 24.07 2.12 -6.54
C ASP A 225 24.11 1.30 -7.84
N GLU A 226 25.24 1.38 -8.54
CA GLU A 226 25.55 0.64 -9.78
C GLU A 226 25.37 -0.88 -9.65
N SER A 227 25.36 -1.42 -8.43
CA SER A 227 25.12 -2.86 -8.20
C SER A 227 23.66 -3.27 -8.41
N SER A 228 22.75 -2.29 -8.57
CA SER A 228 21.31 -2.49 -8.68
C SER A 228 20.79 -2.64 -10.12
N ASP A 229 21.69 -2.89 -11.08
CA ASP A 229 21.41 -3.14 -12.51
C ASP A 229 20.51 -2.04 -13.12
N THR A 230 19.23 -2.32 -13.36
CA THR A 230 18.26 -1.38 -13.96
C THR A 230 17.72 -0.34 -12.99
N PHE A 231 18.04 -0.44 -11.70
CA PHE A 231 17.54 0.45 -10.65
C PHE A 231 18.60 1.42 -10.11
N GLU A 232 19.75 1.53 -10.77
CA GLU A 232 20.78 2.50 -10.41
C GLU A 232 20.21 3.93 -10.35
N GLY A 233 20.50 4.64 -9.27
CA GLY A 233 20.03 6.00 -9.04
C GLY A 233 18.58 6.10 -8.55
N MET A 234 17.88 4.97 -8.37
CA MET A 234 16.58 4.96 -7.69
C MET A 234 16.75 5.34 -6.22
N THR A 235 15.96 6.30 -5.77
CA THR A 235 15.85 6.64 -4.35
C THR A 235 14.73 5.81 -3.74
N VAL A 236 15.03 5.18 -2.62
CA VAL A 236 14.06 4.48 -1.76
C VAL A 236 14.07 5.17 -0.41
N LYS A 237 12.90 5.64 0.03
CA LYS A 237 12.73 6.17 1.38
C LYS A 237 11.79 5.28 2.17
N THR A 238 12.18 4.97 3.40
CA THR A 238 11.37 4.26 4.38
C THR A 238 10.97 5.24 5.46
N LEU A 239 9.67 5.43 5.64
CA LEU A 239 9.07 6.34 6.60
C LEU A 239 8.32 5.48 7.63
N GLU A 240 8.73 5.55 8.89
CA GLU A 240 8.08 4.85 9.99
C GLU A 240 7.19 5.82 10.75
N TYR A 241 5.96 5.41 10.98
CA TYR A 241 4.98 6.10 11.81
C TYR A 241 4.47 5.10 12.84
N ASP A 242 3.84 5.59 13.90
CA ASP A 242 3.19 4.75 14.90
C ASP A 242 2.22 3.76 14.22
N GLY A 243 2.61 2.49 14.15
CA GLY A 243 1.81 1.39 13.64
C GLY A 243 1.73 1.21 12.11
N ILE A 244 2.43 2.02 11.31
CA ILE A 244 2.51 1.86 9.86
C ILE A 244 3.90 2.24 9.33
N THR A 245 4.45 1.44 8.44
CA THR A 245 5.67 1.75 7.69
C THR A 245 5.31 1.96 6.22
N VAL A 246 5.76 3.06 5.65
CA VAL A 246 5.52 3.42 4.24
C VAL A 246 6.86 3.48 3.51
N ILE A 247 6.95 2.78 2.37
CA ILE A 247 8.12 2.83 1.50
C ILE A 247 7.74 3.55 0.21
N ILE A 248 8.39 4.68 -0.06
CA ILE A 248 8.29 5.42 -1.32
C ILE A 248 9.54 5.19 -2.15
N SER A 249 9.38 5.04 -3.46
CA SER A 249 10.52 4.87 -4.36
C SER A 249 10.33 5.57 -5.70
N GLY A 250 11.44 6.06 -6.26
CA GLY A 250 11.43 6.82 -7.51
C GLY A 250 12.78 7.44 -7.86
N MET A 251 12.88 7.99 -9.07
CA MET A 251 14.05 8.79 -9.50
C MET A 251 13.69 10.27 -9.71
N ARG A 252 12.50 10.53 -10.27
CA ARG A 252 11.96 11.88 -10.55
C ARG A 252 10.53 11.99 -10.07
N THR A 253 9.75 10.97 -10.42
CA THR A 253 8.42 10.72 -9.87
C THR A 253 8.57 9.59 -8.86
N PHE A 254 8.10 9.85 -7.65
CA PHE A 254 8.00 8.88 -6.57
C PHE A 254 6.59 8.30 -6.54
N SER A 255 6.49 7.07 -6.08
CA SER A 255 5.22 6.38 -5.81
C SER A 255 5.31 5.65 -4.48
N ILE A 256 4.17 5.46 -3.81
CA ILE A 256 4.10 4.54 -2.68
C ILE A 256 4.27 3.11 -3.20
N SER A 257 5.38 2.48 -2.84
CA SER A 257 5.73 1.12 -3.30
C SER A 257 5.23 0.04 -2.34
N SER A 258 5.19 0.33 -1.04
CA SER A 258 4.57 -0.55 -0.05
C SER A 258 4.12 0.20 1.19
N MET A 259 3.13 -0.36 1.87
CA MET A 259 2.66 0.06 3.19
C MET A 259 2.50 -1.18 4.05
N GLU A 260 3.00 -1.16 5.28
CA GLU A 260 2.90 -2.27 6.23
C GLU A 260 2.30 -1.79 7.54
N ILE A 261 1.15 -2.35 7.90
CA ILE A 261 0.32 -1.97 9.04
C ILE A 261 0.50 -3.00 10.14
N THR A 262 0.80 -2.53 11.35
CA THR A 262 0.94 -3.36 12.56
C THR A 262 0.04 -2.92 13.71
N HIS A 263 -0.67 -1.79 13.55
CA HIS A 263 -1.59 -1.26 14.57
C HIS A 263 -3.03 -1.22 14.08
N ASN A 264 -3.98 -1.43 14.99
CA ASN A 264 -5.42 -1.51 14.72
C ASN A 264 -6.10 -0.15 14.41
N LYS A 265 -5.37 0.97 14.46
CA LYS A 265 -5.95 2.30 14.20
C LYS A 265 -6.11 2.58 12.71
N TYR A 266 -5.42 1.79 11.89
CA TYR A 266 -5.54 1.80 10.44
C TYR A 266 -6.52 0.71 10.00
N SER A 267 -7.22 0.95 8.91
CA SER A 267 -8.10 -0.04 8.29
C SER A 267 -7.95 -0.10 6.79
N THR A 268 -8.20 -1.28 6.22
CA THR A 268 -8.33 -1.45 4.77
C THR A 268 -9.57 -0.72 4.24
N TYR A 269 -9.69 -0.60 2.92
CA TYR A 269 -10.90 -0.11 2.25
C TYR A 269 -12.18 -0.83 2.69
N ARG A 270 -12.09 -2.13 2.99
CA ARG A 270 -13.23 -2.92 3.51
C ARG A 270 -13.37 -2.86 5.02
N GLY A 271 -12.59 -2.05 5.73
CA GLY A 271 -12.65 -1.93 7.17
C GLY A 271 -12.13 -3.17 7.90
N ILE A 272 -11.04 -3.77 7.40
CA ILE A 272 -10.27 -4.79 8.14
C ILE A 272 -9.09 -4.11 8.83
N SER A 273 -8.82 -4.48 10.07
CA SER A 273 -7.70 -3.95 10.87
C SER A 273 -6.91 -5.07 11.53
N VAL A 274 -5.67 -4.77 11.91
CA VAL A 274 -4.87 -5.66 12.77
C VAL A 274 -5.63 -5.94 14.07
N GLY A 275 -5.57 -7.17 14.55
CA GLY A 275 -6.30 -7.67 15.71
C GLY A 275 -7.69 -8.26 15.40
N MET A 276 -8.20 -8.10 14.18
CA MET A 276 -9.45 -8.76 13.77
C MET A 276 -9.25 -10.27 13.52
N PRO A 277 -10.28 -11.10 13.72
CA PRO A 277 -10.22 -12.52 13.42
C PRO A 277 -10.22 -12.79 11.91
N VAL A 278 -9.60 -13.90 11.50
CA VAL A 278 -9.51 -14.35 10.10
C VAL A 278 -10.89 -14.60 9.46
N ASN A 279 -11.92 -14.89 10.26
CA ASN A 279 -13.28 -15.08 9.76
C ASN A 279 -13.88 -13.77 9.24
N ASP A 280 -13.58 -12.63 9.88
CA ASP A 280 -14.04 -11.32 9.41
C ASP A 280 -13.34 -10.97 8.09
N LEU A 281 -12.05 -11.29 7.96
CA LEU A 281 -11.31 -11.14 6.72
C LEU A 281 -11.97 -11.92 5.58
N LYS A 282 -12.25 -13.22 5.78
CA LYS A 282 -12.90 -14.10 4.79
C LYS A 282 -14.31 -13.63 4.42
N ALA A 283 -15.05 -13.07 5.38
CA ALA A 283 -16.39 -12.55 5.15
C ALA A 283 -16.40 -11.28 4.28
N LYS A 284 -15.37 -10.43 4.39
CA LYS A 284 -15.28 -9.19 3.61
C LYS A 284 -14.61 -9.35 2.25
N TYR A 285 -13.79 -10.38 2.12
CA TYR A 285 -13.00 -10.67 0.92
C TYR A 285 -13.30 -12.06 0.38
N GLU A 286 -14.29 -12.15 -0.51
CA GLU A 286 -14.75 -13.42 -1.08
C GLU A 286 -13.67 -14.14 -1.92
N ASN A 287 -12.76 -13.38 -2.55
CA ASN A 287 -11.72 -13.90 -3.45
C ASN A 287 -10.34 -14.04 -2.77
N ILE A 288 -10.28 -14.01 -1.44
CA ILE A 288 -9.00 -14.10 -0.74
C ILE A 288 -8.45 -15.53 -0.78
N THR A 289 -7.15 -15.67 -1.06
CA THR A 289 -6.49 -16.97 -1.17
C THR A 289 -5.38 -17.12 -0.14
N MET A 290 -5.05 -18.34 0.26
CA MET A 290 -3.89 -18.60 1.12
C MET A 290 -2.62 -18.55 0.28
N ALA A 291 -1.58 -17.86 0.76
CA ALA A 291 -0.28 -17.78 0.11
C ALA A 291 0.35 -19.17 -0.04
N LEU A 292 1.01 -19.41 -1.17
CA LEU A 292 1.74 -20.66 -1.44
C LEU A 292 3.14 -20.67 -0.78
N ASP A 293 3.20 -20.45 0.53
CA ASP A 293 4.47 -20.39 1.29
C ASP A 293 4.78 -21.66 2.10
N GLY A 294 3.93 -22.69 1.96
CA GLY A 294 4.07 -23.99 2.64
C GLY A 294 3.30 -24.10 3.94
N ARG A 295 2.72 -23.01 4.46
CA ARG A 295 1.77 -23.06 5.59
C ARG A 295 0.41 -23.51 5.08
N THR A 296 -0.23 -24.44 5.79
CA THR A 296 -1.54 -25.00 5.43
C THR A 296 -2.60 -24.78 6.52
N ASP A 297 -2.21 -24.27 7.68
CA ASP A 297 -3.11 -23.96 8.78
C ASP A 297 -3.83 -22.63 8.51
N PRO A 298 -5.17 -22.61 8.35
CA PRO A 298 -5.91 -21.38 8.08
C PRO A 298 -5.83 -20.35 9.20
N ASP A 299 -5.44 -20.74 10.41
CA ASP A 299 -5.27 -19.86 11.56
C ASP A 299 -3.82 -19.43 11.76
N ASN A 300 -2.88 -19.93 10.95
CA ASN A 300 -1.46 -19.60 11.02
C ASN A 300 -0.81 -19.58 9.64
N CYS A 301 -1.25 -18.67 8.78
CA CYS A 301 -0.80 -18.53 7.39
C CYS A 301 -0.86 -17.07 6.92
N VAL A 302 -0.50 -16.83 5.65
CA VAL A 302 -0.76 -15.56 4.98
C VAL A 302 -1.92 -15.72 4.03
N TYR A 303 -2.81 -14.74 4.04
CA TYR A 303 -3.82 -14.56 3.02
C TYR A 303 -3.42 -13.46 2.04
N VAL A 304 -3.75 -13.63 0.77
CA VAL A 304 -3.34 -12.75 -0.33
C VAL A 304 -4.55 -12.37 -1.18
N ILE A 305 -4.59 -11.08 -1.52
CA ILE A 305 -5.41 -10.53 -2.60
C ILE A 305 -4.43 -10.03 -3.65
N GLU A 306 -4.67 -10.41 -4.90
CA GLU A 306 -3.85 -10.05 -6.04
C GLU A 306 -4.75 -9.43 -7.11
N GLU A 307 -4.43 -8.21 -7.53
CA GLU A 307 -5.09 -7.52 -8.63
C GLU A 307 -4.03 -6.89 -9.55
N SER A 308 -3.79 -7.53 -10.68
CA SER A 308 -2.76 -7.12 -11.65
C SER A 308 -1.35 -7.10 -11.03
N VAL A 309 -0.83 -5.91 -10.72
CA VAL A 309 0.51 -5.71 -10.12
C VAL A 309 0.45 -5.36 -8.63
N TYR A 310 -0.77 -5.25 -8.08
CA TYR A 310 -0.99 -4.84 -6.70
C TYR A 310 -1.40 -6.02 -5.82
N PHE A 311 -0.88 -6.02 -4.61
CA PHE A 311 -1.05 -7.11 -3.65
C PHE A 311 -1.40 -6.57 -2.27
N ILE A 312 -2.27 -7.30 -1.58
CA ILE A 312 -2.53 -7.15 -0.15
C ILE A 312 -2.26 -8.49 0.52
N ARG A 313 -1.40 -8.50 1.54
CA ARG A 313 -1.10 -9.68 2.36
C ARG A 313 -1.57 -9.46 3.79
N PHE A 314 -2.26 -10.45 4.33
CA PHE A 314 -2.68 -10.49 5.73
C PHE A 314 -1.94 -11.62 6.44
N GLU A 315 -1.06 -11.30 7.37
CA GLU A 315 -0.37 -12.28 8.21
C GLU A 315 -1.30 -12.67 9.37
N VAL A 316 -1.70 -13.94 9.43
CA VAL A 316 -2.60 -14.47 10.46
C VAL A 316 -1.81 -15.40 11.39
N LYS A 317 -1.99 -15.21 12.69
CA LYS A 317 -1.45 -16.08 13.75
C LYS A 317 -2.52 -16.33 14.79
N GLU A 318 -2.71 -17.60 15.15
CA GLU A 318 -3.74 -18.04 16.09
C GLU A 318 -5.14 -17.52 15.72
N GLY A 319 -5.43 -17.45 14.41
CA GLY A 319 -6.70 -16.99 13.87
C GLY A 319 -6.89 -15.47 13.89
N ILE A 320 -5.88 -14.70 14.29
CA ILE A 320 -5.91 -13.23 14.40
C ILE A 320 -4.95 -12.59 13.38
N ILE A 321 -5.39 -11.50 12.74
CA ILE A 321 -4.56 -10.71 11.84
C ILE A 321 -3.52 -9.94 12.65
N THR A 322 -2.24 -10.13 12.34
CA THR A 322 -1.11 -9.53 13.06
C THR A 322 -0.37 -8.46 12.25
N SER A 323 -0.44 -8.52 10.92
CA SER A 323 0.11 -7.50 10.02
C SER A 323 -0.68 -7.49 8.71
N ILE A 324 -0.79 -6.31 8.09
CA ILE A 324 -1.39 -6.13 6.77
C ILE A 324 -0.38 -5.39 5.89
N LYS A 325 0.01 -5.98 4.76
CA LYS A 325 1.01 -5.43 3.86
C LYS A 325 0.45 -5.20 2.47
N TYR A 326 0.51 -3.97 2.03
CA TYR A 326 0.21 -3.51 0.67
C TYR A 326 1.52 -3.35 -0.08
N TYR A 327 1.61 -3.85 -1.31
CA TYR A 327 2.75 -3.57 -2.17
C TYR A 327 2.40 -3.74 -3.65
N SER A 328 3.17 -3.10 -4.51
CA SER A 328 3.15 -3.37 -5.95
C SER A 328 4.44 -4.06 -6.38
N GLU A 329 4.31 -5.06 -7.25
CA GLU A 329 5.45 -5.61 -7.96
C GLU A 329 5.61 -4.84 -9.26
N LYS A 330 6.71 -4.09 -9.40
CA LYS A 330 7.06 -3.51 -10.70
C LYS A 330 7.51 -4.67 -11.61
N GLY A 331 6.65 -5.01 -12.57
CA GLY A 331 6.96 -5.96 -13.65
C GLY A 331 7.95 -5.41 -14.67
#